data_AF-A0A6G5A999-F1
#
_entry.id   AF-A0A6G5A999-F1
#
_cell.length_a   1.000
_cell.length_b   1.000
_cell.length_c   1.000
_cell.angle_alpha   90.00
_cell.angle_beta   90.00
_cell.angle_gamma   90.00
#
_symmetry.space_group_name_H-M   'P 1'
#
loop_
_entity.id
_entity.type
_entity.pdbx_description
1 polymer ?
#
loop_
_entity_poly.entity_id
_entity_poly.type
_entity_poly.pdbx_seq_one_letter_code
_entity_poly.pdbx_strand_id
1 'polypeptide(L)'
;MLQEVLRLSGTEHRKTTGYHPQTNGLTERLNKTIADMLSMYVAVDHKNWDDILPYVTFAYNTAVQESTGFTPFRLVHGREVTTMLDAMLLPNNLSMFNTDAALFAQRAEEARQLARCRIQARQTADAHRYNLKQREVIFQPGDEVWVWTPIRQRGHSEKLLRRYF
;
A
#
# COMPACT_ATOMS: atom_id res chain seq x y z
N MET A 1 -6.30 -1.11 26.24
CA MET A 1 -7.03 -0.12 25.41
C MET A 1 -7.19 -0.59 23.97
N LEU A 2 -6.11 -0.80 23.20
CA LEU A 2 -6.21 -1.22 21.78
C LEU A 2 -6.95 -2.57 21.57
N GLN A 3 -6.66 -3.60 22.38
CA GLN A 3 -7.36 -4.89 22.28
C GLN A 3 -8.87 -4.78 22.53
N GLU A 4 -9.27 -3.91 23.46
CA GLU A 4 -10.68 -3.68 23.79
C GLU A 4 -11.40 -3.03 22.61
N VAL A 5 -10.79 -2.02 21.99
CA VAL A 5 -11.33 -1.35 20.80
C VAL A 5 -11.49 -2.33 19.64
N LEU A 6 -10.47 -3.14 19.36
CA LEU A 6 -10.52 -4.15 18.29
C LEU A 6 -11.61 -5.20 18.53
N ARG A 7 -11.80 -5.62 19.79
CA ARG A 7 -12.86 -6.54 20.19
C ARG A 7 -14.23 -5.93 19.95
N LEU A 8 -14.43 -4.67 20.36
CA LEU A 8 -15.70 -3.96 20.19
C LEU A 8 -16.01 -3.67 18.71
N SER A 9 -14.99 -3.44 17.88
CA SER A 9 -15.15 -3.21 16.43
C SER A 9 -15.23 -4.50 15.61
N GLY A 10 -15.20 -5.69 16.24
CA GLY A 10 -15.21 -6.98 15.54
C GLY A 10 -14.01 -7.19 14.61
N THR A 11 -12.87 -6.56 14.91
CA THR A 11 -11.68 -6.57 14.04
C THR A 11 -10.63 -7.55 14.54
N GLU A 12 -10.18 -8.46 13.67
CA GLU A 12 -9.08 -9.37 13.94
C GLU A 12 -7.73 -8.66 13.72
N HIS A 13 -6.90 -8.55 14.76
CA HIS A 13 -5.57 -7.95 14.64
C HIS A 13 -4.53 -9.00 14.31
N ARG A 14 -4.02 -8.93 13.07
CA ARG A 14 -2.91 -9.78 12.60
C ARG A 14 -1.58 -9.05 12.76
N LYS A 15 -0.63 -9.70 13.42
CA LYS A 15 0.72 -9.18 13.65
C LYS A 15 1.71 -9.83 12.68
N THR A 16 2.67 -9.06 12.20
CA THR A 16 3.80 -9.56 11.44
C THR A 16 4.92 -10.00 12.37
N THR A 17 5.86 -10.82 11.88
CA THR A 17 7.08 -11.14 12.62
C THR A 17 7.92 -9.87 12.80
N GLY A 18 8.67 -9.82 13.92
CA GLY A 18 9.53 -8.68 14.22
C GLY A 18 10.61 -8.52 13.14
N TYR A 19 10.89 -7.27 12.78
CA TYR A 19 11.95 -6.90 11.82
C TYR A 19 11.86 -7.57 10.45
N HIS A 20 10.65 -7.97 10.03
CA HIS A 20 10.41 -8.53 8.70
C HIS A 20 9.50 -7.60 7.88
N PRO A 21 10.03 -6.44 7.41
CA PRO A 21 9.27 -5.43 6.65
C PRO A 21 8.61 -6.01 5.39
N GLN A 22 9.21 -7.07 4.83
CA GLN A 22 8.70 -7.80 3.68
C GLN A 22 7.26 -8.30 3.87
N THR A 23 6.85 -8.65 5.09
CA THR A 23 5.46 -9.06 5.39
C THR A 23 4.46 -7.93 5.21
N ASN A 24 4.87 -6.68 5.43
CA ASN A 24 4.02 -5.49 5.26
C ASN A 24 4.44 -4.63 4.05
N GLY A 25 5.09 -5.25 3.06
CA GLY A 25 5.75 -4.53 1.97
C GLY A 25 4.82 -3.68 1.09
N LEU A 26 3.53 -4.00 1.02
CA LEU A 26 2.55 -3.17 0.30
C LEU A 26 2.33 -1.82 0.99
N THR A 27 2.11 -1.83 2.31
CA THR A 27 1.93 -0.62 3.11
C THR A 27 3.21 0.20 3.12
N GLU A 28 4.37 -0.44 3.26
CA GLU A 28 5.65 0.27 3.24
C GLU A 28 5.93 0.92 1.89
N ARG A 29 5.61 0.24 0.78
CA ARG A 29 5.73 0.81 -0.56
C ARG A 29 4.80 2.01 -0.74
N LEU A 30 3.55 1.91 -0.28
CA LEU A 30 2.61 3.03 -0.31
C LEU A 30 3.15 4.22 0.48
N ASN A 31 3.59 3.99 1.73
CA ASN A 31 4.14 5.04 2.58
C ASN A 31 5.35 5.71 1.93
N LYS A 32 6.21 4.93 1.27
CA LYS A 32 7.32 5.49 0.49
C LYS A 32 6.82 6.38 -0.65
N THR A 33 5.87 5.92 -1.47
CA THR A 33 5.31 6.73 -2.56
C THR A 33 4.72 8.04 -2.05
N ILE A 34 3.95 8.00 -0.97
CA ILE A 34 3.35 9.21 -0.37
C ILE A 34 4.44 10.14 0.17
N ALA A 35 5.46 9.62 0.84
CA ALA A 35 6.59 10.41 1.32
C ALA A 35 7.38 11.05 0.17
N ASP A 36 7.64 10.31 -0.91
CA ASP A 36 8.32 10.81 -2.11
C ASP A 36 7.50 11.95 -2.74
N MET A 37 6.18 11.79 -2.87
CA MET A 37 5.29 12.86 -3.36
C MET A 37 5.28 14.07 -2.42
N LEU A 38 5.13 13.88 -1.11
CA LEU A 38 5.16 14.97 -0.13
C LEU A 38 6.47 15.76 -0.19
N SER A 39 7.60 15.08 -0.35
CA SER A 39 8.92 15.72 -0.40
C SER A 39 9.07 16.73 -1.54
N MET A 40 8.27 16.59 -2.60
CA MET A 40 8.28 17.51 -3.75
C MET A 40 7.56 18.83 -3.48
N TYR A 41 6.66 18.87 -2.49
CA TYR A 41 5.75 19.99 -2.27
C TYR A 41 5.84 20.61 -0.86
N VAL A 42 6.48 19.91 0.08
CA VAL A 42 6.67 20.44 1.43
C VAL A 42 7.63 21.64 1.41
N ALA A 43 7.35 22.64 2.23
CA ALA A 43 8.20 23.81 2.40
C ALA A 43 9.54 23.41 3.02
N VAL A 44 10.57 24.26 2.88
CA VAL A 44 11.95 23.98 3.34
C VAL A 44 12.03 23.65 4.84
N ASP A 45 11.12 24.19 5.65
CA ASP A 45 11.07 23.94 7.09
C ASP A 45 10.22 22.72 7.48
N HIS A 46 9.65 22.02 6.49
CA HIS A 46 8.80 20.84 6.63
C HIS A 46 7.54 21.02 7.50
N LYS A 47 7.08 22.26 7.75
CA LYS A 47 5.97 22.51 8.69
C LYS A 47 4.58 22.44 8.10
N ASN A 48 4.46 22.50 6.77
CA ASN A 48 3.18 22.53 6.06
C ASN A 48 2.79 21.16 5.45
N TRP A 49 3.41 20.06 5.89
CA TRP A 49 3.18 18.74 5.28
C TRP A 49 1.72 18.27 5.40
N ASP A 50 1.04 18.66 6.49
CA ASP A 50 -0.35 18.36 6.79
C ASP A 50 -1.31 19.11 5.87
N ASP A 51 -0.99 20.37 5.53
CA ASP A 51 -1.73 21.14 4.52
C ASP A 51 -1.62 20.51 3.13
N ILE A 52 -0.45 19.92 2.81
CA ILE A 52 -0.16 19.33 1.50
C ILE A 52 -0.74 17.90 1.36
N LEU A 53 -0.88 17.17 2.47
CA LEU A 53 -1.27 15.77 2.48
C LEU A 53 -2.59 15.45 1.75
N PRO A 54 -3.67 16.24 1.86
CA PRO A 54 -4.91 16.01 1.11
C PRO A 54 -4.70 16.03 -0.41
N TYR A 55 -3.87 16.95 -0.91
CA TYR A 55 -3.59 17.08 -2.34
C TYR A 55 -2.77 15.89 -2.86
N VAL A 56 -1.75 15.47 -2.12
CA VAL A 56 -0.96 14.27 -2.45
C VAL A 56 -1.84 13.02 -2.43
N THR A 57 -2.70 12.89 -1.44
CA THR A 57 -3.64 11.76 -1.34
C THR A 57 -4.61 11.73 -2.50
N PHE A 58 -5.14 12.89 -2.90
CA PHE A 58 -6.01 13.02 -4.06
C PHE A 58 -5.29 12.65 -5.36
N ALA A 59 -4.08 13.16 -5.57
CA ALA A 59 -3.25 12.83 -6.74
C ALA A 59 -2.96 11.32 -6.81
N TYR A 60 -2.60 10.70 -5.68
CA TYR A 60 -2.38 9.25 -5.62
C TYR A 60 -3.64 8.45 -5.96
N ASN A 61 -4.80 8.87 -5.44
CA ASN A 61 -6.07 8.17 -5.65
C ASN A 61 -6.64 8.32 -7.07
N THR A 62 -6.20 9.34 -7.81
CA THR A 62 -6.62 9.62 -9.19
C THR A 62 -5.61 9.18 -10.24
N ALA A 63 -4.38 8.88 -9.86
CA ALA A 63 -3.37 8.33 -10.75
C ALA A 63 -3.60 6.82 -10.99
N VAL A 64 -3.41 6.38 -12.24
CA VAL A 64 -3.46 4.96 -12.59
C VAL A 64 -2.24 4.26 -12.01
N GLN A 65 -2.47 3.22 -11.21
CA GLN A 65 -1.40 2.42 -10.64
C GLN A 65 -0.98 1.32 -11.61
N GLU A 66 0.32 1.16 -11.87
CA GLU A 66 0.82 0.16 -12.83
C GLU A 66 0.43 -1.28 -12.43
N SER A 67 0.45 -1.58 -11.13
CA SER A 67 0.17 -2.91 -10.59
C SER A 67 -1.27 -3.38 -10.82
N THR A 68 -2.24 -2.46 -10.74
CA THR A 68 -3.66 -2.74 -10.94
C THR A 68 -4.13 -2.36 -12.35
N GLY A 69 -3.47 -1.38 -12.96
CA GLY A 69 -3.87 -0.67 -14.17
C GLY A 69 -5.16 0.14 -14.03
N PHE A 70 -5.56 0.46 -12.80
CA PHE A 70 -6.71 1.31 -12.49
C PHE A 70 -6.33 2.37 -11.45
N THR A 71 -7.12 3.44 -11.38
CA THR A 71 -7.02 4.42 -10.29
C THR A 71 -7.58 3.80 -9.00
N PRO A 72 -6.99 4.07 -7.81
CA PRO A 72 -7.58 3.63 -6.54
C PRO A 72 -9.02 4.11 -6.36
N PHE A 73 -9.34 5.33 -6.81
CA PHE A 73 -10.68 5.87 -6.76
C PHE A 73 -11.69 5.01 -7.54
N ARG A 74 -11.35 4.59 -8.77
CA ARG A 74 -12.20 3.70 -9.56
C ARG A 74 -12.40 2.33 -8.92
N LEU A 75 -11.36 1.78 -8.28
CA LEU A 75 -11.48 0.50 -7.56
C LEU A 75 -12.44 0.59 -6.37
N VAL A 76 -12.61 1.77 -5.78
CA VAL A 76 -13.55 1.97 -4.66
C VAL A 76 -14.96 2.32 -5.16
N HIS A 77 -15.05 3.27 -6.10
CA HIS A 77 -16.31 3.91 -6.49
C HIS A 77 -16.87 3.48 -7.85
N GLY A 78 -16.14 2.68 -8.64
CA GLY A 78 -16.61 2.18 -9.93
C GLY A 78 -16.71 3.24 -11.04
N ARG A 79 -16.16 4.42 -10.81
CA ARG A 79 -16.07 5.54 -11.76
C ARG A 79 -14.77 6.29 -11.56
N GLU A 80 -14.36 7.06 -12.56
CA GLU A 80 -13.25 8.00 -12.39
C GLU A 80 -13.72 9.26 -11.64
N VAL A 81 -12.77 9.97 -11.04
CA VAL A 81 -13.05 11.27 -10.44
C VAL A 81 -13.44 12.26 -11.53
N THR A 82 -14.49 13.03 -11.27
CA THR A 82 -14.82 14.20 -12.09
C THR A 82 -14.18 15.41 -11.42
N THR A 83 -13.13 15.97 -12.02
CA THR A 83 -12.51 17.20 -11.52
C THR A 83 -13.31 18.43 -11.98
N MET A 84 -13.08 19.57 -11.34
CA MET A 84 -13.69 20.84 -11.78
C MET A 84 -13.32 21.17 -13.24
N LEU A 85 -12.09 20.83 -13.65
CA LEU A 85 -11.64 21.01 -15.02
C LEU A 85 -12.44 20.13 -15.99
N ASP A 86 -12.68 18.86 -15.64
CA ASP A 86 -13.50 17.95 -16.45
C ASP A 86 -14.94 18.45 -16.58
N ALA A 87 -15.51 18.97 -15.50
CA ALA A 87 -16.87 19.52 -15.50
C ALA A 87 -16.99 20.77 -16.38
N MET A 88 -15.95 21.62 -16.43
CA MET A 88 -15.90 22.81 -17.29
C MET A 88 -15.69 22.46 -18.76
N LEU A 89 -14.81 21.49 -19.05
CA LEU A 89 -14.44 21.12 -20.42
C LEU A 89 -15.45 20.16 -21.08
N LEU A 90 -16.20 19.38 -20.30
CA LEU A 90 -17.14 18.37 -20.78
C LEU A 90 -18.54 18.51 -20.13
N PRO A 91 -19.24 19.65 -20.35
CA PRO A 91 -20.52 19.93 -19.68
C PRO A 91 -21.64 18.93 -20.02
N ASN A 92 -21.54 18.21 -21.15
CA ASN A 92 -22.55 17.22 -21.53
C ASN A 92 -22.44 15.88 -20.79
N ASN A 93 -21.29 15.59 -20.14
CA ASN A 93 -21.12 14.37 -19.32
C ASN A 93 -21.83 14.44 -17.96
N LEU A 94 -22.37 15.61 -17.60
CA LEU A 94 -23.17 15.80 -16.38
C LEU A 94 -24.53 15.05 -16.45
N SER A 95 -24.96 14.63 -17.64
CA SER A 95 -26.13 13.76 -17.82
C SER A 95 -25.97 12.36 -17.18
N MET A 96 -24.74 11.96 -16.80
CA MET A 96 -24.44 10.68 -16.17
C MET A 96 -24.70 10.65 -14.65
N PHE A 97 -25.11 11.77 -14.03
CA PHE A 97 -25.40 11.84 -12.59
C PHE A 97 -26.68 11.09 -12.17
N ASN A 98 -27.51 10.64 -13.11
CA ASN A 98 -28.66 9.76 -12.88
C ASN A 98 -28.30 8.27 -13.06
N THR A 99 -27.10 7.87 -12.65
CA THR A 99 -26.69 6.47 -12.73
C THR A 99 -26.93 5.77 -11.39
N ASP A 100 -27.66 4.66 -11.44
CA ASP A 100 -27.98 3.79 -10.30
C ASP A 100 -26.69 3.39 -9.55
N ALA A 101 -26.72 3.49 -8.22
CA ALA A 101 -25.62 3.07 -7.35
C ALA A 101 -25.22 1.59 -7.59
N ALA A 102 -26.19 0.76 -8.01
CA ALA A 102 -25.95 -0.62 -8.40
C ALA A 102 -24.96 -0.75 -9.57
N LEU A 103 -25.05 0.13 -10.57
CA LEU A 103 -24.14 0.10 -11.72
C LEU A 103 -22.71 0.47 -11.31
N PHE A 104 -22.53 1.44 -10.43
CA PHE A 104 -21.21 1.79 -9.91
C PHE A 104 -20.61 0.66 -9.07
N ALA A 105 -21.43 0.00 -8.24
CA ALA A 105 -20.97 -1.16 -7.48
C ALA A 105 -20.52 -2.30 -8.42
N GLN A 106 -21.29 -2.58 -9.48
CA GLN A 106 -20.91 -3.57 -10.50
C GLN A 106 -19.58 -3.21 -11.18
N ARG A 107 -19.44 -1.97 -11.67
CA ARG A 107 -18.20 -1.50 -12.31
C ARG A 107 -17.00 -1.56 -11.38
N ALA A 108 -17.19 -1.24 -10.10
CA ALA A 108 -16.14 -1.35 -9.08
C ALA A 108 -15.71 -2.81 -8.92
N GLU A 109 -16.66 -3.74 -8.88
CA GLU A 109 -16.38 -5.17 -8.76
C GLU A 109 -15.65 -5.72 -9.99
N GLU A 110 -16.10 -5.39 -11.20
CA GLU A 110 -15.42 -5.76 -12.44
C GLU A 110 -13.96 -5.24 -12.46
N ALA A 111 -13.75 -3.98 -12.07
CA ALA A 111 -12.41 -3.40 -11.98
C ALA A 111 -11.54 -4.12 -10.94
N ARG A 112 -12.11 -4.49 -9.78
CA ARG A 112 -11.40 -5.26 -8.75
C ARG A 112 -11.04 -6.65 -9.23
N GLN A 113 -11.91 -7.34 -9.95
CA GLN A 113 -11.64 -8.67 -10.50
C GLN A 113 -10.45 -8.62 -11.47
N LEU A 114 -10.47 -7.68 -12.40
CA LEU A 114 -9.36 -7.48 -13.33
C LEU A 114 -8.06 -7.10 -12.62
N ALA A 115 -8.13 -6.21 -11.62
CA ALA A 115 -6.98 -5.85 -10.80
C ALA A 115 -6.41 -7.07 -10.05
N ARG A 116 -7.26 -7.94 -9.50
CA ARG A 116 -6.84 -9.18 -8.85
C ARG A 116 -6.12 -10.11 -9.80
N CYS A 117 -6.64 -10.31 -11.02
CA CYS A 117 -5.97 -11.13 -12.03
C CYS A 117 -4.56 -10.58 -12.36
N ARG A 118 -4.43 -9.26 -12.52
CA ARG A 118 -3.13 -8.61 -12.77
C ARG A 118 -2.16 -8.78 -11.62
N ILE A 119 -2.62 -8.51 -10.39
CA ILE A 119 -1.80 -8.67 -9.18
C ILE A 119 -1.34 -10.12 -9.05
N GLN A 120 -2.22 -11.09 -9.23
CA GLN A 120 -1.89 -12.52 -9.15
C GLN A 120 -0.88 -12.93 -10.22
N ALA A 121 -1.10 -12.55 -11.48
CA ALA A 121 -0.17 -12.83 -12.57
C ALA A 121 1.22 -12.22 -12.32
N ARG A 122 1.26 -11.02 -11.71
CA ARG A 122 2.52 -10.39 -11.35
C ARG A 122 3.20 -11.09 -10.18
N GLN A 123 2.44 -11.43 -9.14
CA GLN A 123 2.93 -12.16 -7.98
C GLN A 123 3.49 -13.53 -8.35
N THR A 124 2.86 -14.28 -9.25
CA THR A 124 3.37 -15.58 -9.70
C THR A 124 4.69 -15.43 -10.45
N ALA A 125 4.79 -14.45 -11.36
CA ALA A 125 6.03 -14.17 -12.08
C ALA A 125 7.16 -13.69 -11.15
N ASP A 126 6.84 -12.83 -10.17
CA ASP A 126 7.81 -12.34 -9.19
C ASP A 126 8.24 -13.44 -8.22
N ALA A 127 7.32 -14.31 -7.77
CA ALA A 127 7.61 -15.47 -6.94
C ALA A 127 8.53 -16.46 -7.65
N HIS A 128 8.26 -16.77 -8.92
CA HIS A 128 9.14 -17.64 -9.71
C HIS A 128 10.56 -17.06 -9.78
N ARG A 129 10.69 -15.76 -10.10
CA ARG A 129 12.00 -15.08 -10.17
C ARG A 129 12.73 -15.05 -8.84
N TYR A 130 12.01 -14.85 -7.75
CA TYR A 130 12.56 -14.85 -6.39
C TYR A 130 13.04 -16.24 -5.99
N ASN A 131 12.21 -17.26 -6.21
CA ASN A 131 12.49 -18.64 -5.85
C ASN A 131 13.71 -19.21 -6.58
N LEU A 132 13.96 -18.80 -7.83
CA LEU A 132 15.17 -19.19 -8.58
C LEU A 132 16.48 -18.82 -7.88
N LYS A 133 16.47 -17.80 -7.01
CA LYS A 133 17.66 -17.32 -6.28
C LYS A 133 17.69 -17.79 -4.82
N GLN A 134 16.63 -18.44 -4.36
CA GLN A 134 16.51 -18.90 -2.98
C GLN A 134 17.00 -20.34 -2.86
N ARG A 135 17.77 -20.60 -1.80
CA ARG A 135 18.07 -21.96 -1.37
C ARG A 135 17.00 -22.36 -0.37
N GLU A 136 16.32 -23.47 -0.63
CA GLU A 136 15.37 -24.02 0.32
C GLU A 136 16.11 -24.51 1.57
N VAL A 137 15.71 -23.99 2.73
CA VAL A 137 16.22 -24.39 4.04
C VAL A 137 15.03 -24.86 4.86
N ILE A 138 15.06 -26.12 5.27
CA ILE A 138 14.03 -26.75 6.09
C ILE A 138 14.61 -26.96 7.47
N PHE A 139 13.93 -26.41 8.49
CA PHE A 139 14.30 -26.57 9.90
C PHE A 139 13.41 -27.63 10.55
N GLN A 140 14.00 -28.45 11.41
CA GLN A 140 13.29 -29.42 12.24
C GLN A 140 13.21 -28.94 13.70
N PRO A 141 12.19 -29.36 14.46
CA PRO A 141 12.14 -29.07 15.89
C PRO A 141 13.40 -29.58 16.60
N GLY A 142 14.14 -28.67 17.25
CA GLY A 142 15.41 -28.97 17.93
C GLY A 142 16.65 -28.40 17.21
N ASP A 143 16.51 -27.92 15.99
CA ASP A 143 17.61 -27.26 15.28
C ASP A 143 17.99 -25.93 15.93
N GLU A 144 19.29 -25.71 16.12
CA GLU A 144 19.82 -24.42 16.55
C GLU A 144 19.86 -23.44 15.37
N VAL A 145 19.21 -22.28 15.55
CA VAL A 145 19.12 -21.25 14.51
C VAL A 145 19.58 -19.90 15.05
N TRP A 146 20.31 -19.16 14.22
CA TRP A 146 20.73 -17.80 14.55
C TRP A 146 19.58 -16.82 14.30
N VAL A 147 19.14 -16.12 15.34
CA VAL A 147 18.11 -15.09 15.21
C VAL A 147 18.78 -13.74 15.01
N TRP A 148 18.54 -13.13 13.85
CA TRP A 148 18.98 -11.76 13.62
C TRP A 148 18.06 -10.80 14.36
N THR A 149 18.61 -10.03 15.30
CA THR A 149 17.89 -8.97 16.02
C THR A 149 18.70 -7.68 15.91
N PRO A 150 18.21 -6.64 15.21
CA PRO A 150 18.94 -5.39 15.10
C PRO A 150 18.92 -4.68 16.46
N ILE A 151 20.06 -4.67 17.15
CA ILE A 151 20.24 -3.91 18.38
C ILE A 151 20.67 -2.50 18.01
N ARG A 152 19.87 -1.50 18.39
CA ARG A 152 20.28 -0.10 18.35
C ARG A 152 20.73 0.35 19.74
N GLN A 153 22.04 0.50 19.92
CA GLN A 153 22.60 1.14 21.12
C GLN A 153 23.02 2.57 20.79
N ARG A 154 22.43 3.54 21.50
CA ARG A 154 22.71 4.96 21.30
C ARG A 154 24.20 5.23 21.58
N GLY A 155 24.90 5.82 20.61
CA GLY A 155 26.34 6.12 20.71
C GLY A 155 27.28 5.04 20.15
N HIS A 156 26.76 3.86 19.76
CA HIS A 156 27.55 2.80 19.12
C HIS A 156 27.18 2.64 17.65
N SER A 157 28.17 2.32 16.82
CA SER A 157 27.95 2.03 15.39
C SER A 157 27.29 0.67 15.22
N GLU A 158 26.13 0.63 14.55
CA GLU A 158 25.40 -0.62 14.22
C GLU A 158 26.28 -1.64 13.48
N LYS A 159 27.31 -1.18 12.74
CA LYS A 159 28.22 -2.05 12.01
C LYS A 159 29.11 -2.90 12.91
N LEU A 160 29.39 -2.45 14.14
CA LEU A 160 30.31 -3.08 15.08
C LEU A 160 29.59 -3.87 16.19
N LEU A 161 28.26 -3.86 16.21
CA LEU A 161 27.48 -4.63 17.17
C LEU A 161 27.37 -6.09 16.72
N ARG A 162 27.34 -7.02 17.69
CA ARG A 162 27.13 -8.46 17.44
C ARG A 162 25.74 -8.65 16.80
N ARG A 163 25.71 -9.26 15.62
CA ARG A 163 24.51 -9.34 14.76
C ARG A 163 23.59 -10.51 15.04
N TYR A 164 24.12 -11.55 15.68
CA TYR A 164 23.43 -12.80 15.95
C TYR A 164 23.68 -13.22 17.39
N PHE A 165 22.62 -13.70 18.03
CA PHE A 165 22.63 -14.27 19.37
C PHE A 165 22.27 -15.74 19.28
#